data_AF-A0A6L4ACX3-F1
#
_entry.id   AF-A0A6L4ACX3-F1
#
_cell.length_a   1.000
_cell.length_b   1.000
_cell.length_c   1.000
_cell.angle_alpha   90.00
_cell.angle_beta   90.00
_cell.angle_gamma   90.00
#
_symmetry.space_group_name_H-M   'P 1'
#
loop_
_entity.id
_entity.type
_entity.pdbx_description
1 polymer ?
#
loop_
_entity_poly.entity_id
_entity_poly.type
_entity_poly.pdbx_seq_one_letter_code
_entity_poly.pdbx_strand_id
1 'polypeptide(L)'
;MGSVLKESEVNIEIRQAAPADAPSISAIKQAVWPSESPKNQAYIADVIALPDHATHLAFVEGTPAGFVDGFMTYTLEGLPRWEVDLLAVHPDFRGKGIAAQLVALSTETGKARGANFARGLVEIENIASQRTFARCGYTLEDEHHALMVGSELLIDVLILPPENTLLTAVQTINYRGIWIEGAYQKNSFLAGQVLCTQHAWDLTGAVIPNSDTTALQIAQELEFTLIGHYQWWKRSLV
;
A
#
# COMPACT_ATOMS: atom_id res chain seq x y z
N MET A 1 27.87 -36.32 24.97
CA MET A 1 26.53 -36.41 24.36
C MET A 1 25.63 -35.42 25.10
N GLY A 2 25.01 -34.39 24.55
CA GLY A 2 25.10 -33.73 23.25
C GLY A 2 24.75 -32.27 23.52
N SER A 3 25.61 -31.36 23.05
CA SER A 3 25.40 -29.91 23.14
C SER A 3 24.21 -29.54 22.26
N VAL A 4 23.09 -29.17 22.88
CA VAL A 4 21.99 -28.47 22.19
C VAL A 4 22.54 -27.08 21.89
N LEU A 5 22.97 -26.87 20.64
CA LEU A 5 23.21 -25.54 20.10
C LEU A 5 21.89 -24.78 20.26
N LYS A 6 21.83 -23.82 21.19
CA LYS A 6 20.80 -22.78 21.15
C LYS A 6 20.91 -22.13 19.78
N GLU A 7 19.86 -22.19 18.98
CA GLU A 7 19.75 -21.37 17.78
C GLU A 7 20.09 -19.93 18.20
N SER A 8 21.15 -19.38 17.62
CA SER A 8 21.53 -17.99 17.85
C SER A 8 20.35 -17.11 17.43
N GLU A 9 19.79 -16.39 18.40
CA GLU A 9 18.69 -15.46 18.19
C GLU A 9 19.14 -14.43 17.14
N VAL A 10 18.48 -14.43 15.97
CA VAL A 10 18.82 -13.50 14.89
C VAL A 10 18.46 -12.10 15.35
N ASN A 11 19.46 -11.22 15.50
CA ASN A 11 19.24 -9.84 15.89
C ASN A 11 18.59 -9.06 14.73
N ILE A 12 17.34 -8.64 14.94
CA ILE A 12 16.57 -7.82 14.00
C ILE A 12 16.41 -6.44 14.61
N GLU A 13 16.93 -5.42 13.94
CA GLU A 13 16.74 -4.02 14.29
C GLU A 13 15.75 -3.39 13.31
N ILE A 14 14.80 -2.59 13.80
CA ILE A 14 13.89 -1.83 12.93
C ILE A 14 13.93 -0.37 13.37
N ARG A 15 14.06 0.53 12.40
CA ARG A 15 13.97 1.97 12.62
C ARG A 15 13.16 2.65 11.53
N GLN A 16 12.71 3.87 11.80
CA GLN A 16 12.16 4.73 10.76
C GLN A 16 13.25 5.00 9.71
N ALA A 17 12.88 4.93 8.44
CA ALA A 17 13.76 5.25 7.32
C ALA A 17 13.95 6.78 7.23
N ALA A 18 15.15 7.19 6.82
CA ALA A 18 15.46 8.55 6.41
C ALA A 18 15.54 8.60 4.87
N PRO A 19 15.44 9.78 4.25
CA PRO A 19 15.57 9.93 2.79
C PRO A 19 16.86 9.30 2.23
N ALA A 20 17.94 9.28 3.02
CA ALA A 20 19.21 8.64 2.67
C ALA A 20 19.13 7.10 2.52
N ASP A 21 18.07 6.45 3.02
CA ASP A 21 17.84 5.01 2.89
C ASP A 21 17.18 4.61 1.57
N ALA A 22 16.81 5.58 0.72
CA ALA A 22 16.18 5.32 -0.57
C ALA A 22 16.96 4.32 -1.47
N PRO A 23 18.30 4.32 -1.52
CA PRO A 23 19.05 3.29 -2.26
C PRO A 23 18.81 1.87 -1.72
N SER A 24 18.76 1.69 -0.39
CA SER A 24 18.52 0.39 0.23
C SER A 24 17.09 -0.11 -0.02
N ILE A 25 16.11 0.77 0.09
CA ILE A 25 14.70 0.46 -0.21
C ILE A 25 14.54 0.10 -1.70
N SER A 26 15.16 0.87 -2.60
CA SER A 26 15.19 0.58 -4.04
C SER A 26 15.80 -0.79 -4.35
N ALA A 27 16.92 -1.14 -3.70
CA ALA A 27 17.56 -2.44 -3.86
C ALA A 27 16.68 -3.61 -3.36
N ILE A 28 16.06 -3.47 -2.19
CA ILE A 28 15.12 -4.48 -1.66
C ILE A 28 13.93 -4.63 -2.61
N LYS A 29 13.37 -3.52 -3.10
CA LYS A 29 12.25 -3.53 -4.05
C LYS A 29 12.61 -4.29 -5.32
N GLN A 30 13.78 -4.03 -5.91
CA GLN A 30 14.25 -4.72 -7.11
C GLN A 30 14.43 -6.23 -6.89
N ALA A 31 14.85 -6.65 -5.69
CA ALA A 31 15.00 -8.06 -5.35
C ALA A 31 13.66 -8.77 -5.13
N VAL A 32 12.62 -8.07 -4.66
CA VAL A 32 11.28 -8.64 -4.40
C VAL A 32 10.40 -8.61 -5.65
N TRP A 33 10.42 -7.51 -6.41
CA TRP A 33 9.58 -7.27 -7.59
C TRP A 33 10.43 -6.85 -8.79
N PRO A 34 11.20 -7.77 -9.39
CA PRO A 34 12.16 -7.43 -10.45
C PRO A 34 11.51 -6.96 -11.76
N SER A 35 10.23 -7.27 -11.98
CA SER A 35 9.46 -6.89 -13.16
C SER A 35 8.78 -5.52 -13.05
N GLU A 36 8.74 -4.93 -11.86
CA GLU A 36 8.18 -3.60 -11.68
C GLU A 36 9.22 -2.52 -12.00
N SER A 37 8.87 -1.56 -12.85
CA SER A 37 9.71 -0.37 -13.08
C SER A 37 9.81 0.45 -11.78
N PRO A 38 10.98 0.52 -11.11
CA PRO A 38 11.10 1.30 -9.90
C PRO A 38 11.10 2.79 -10.24
N LYS A 39 10.50 3.60 -9.37
CA LYS A 39 10.78 5.04 -9.35
C LYS A 39 12.25 5.26 -9.01
N ASN A 40 12.79 6.40 -9.43
CA ASN A 40 14.17 6.74 -9.10
C ASN A 40 14.33 6.96 -7.59
N GLN A 41 15.58 6.86 -7.11
CA GLN A 41 15.87 6.96 -5.67
C GLN A 41 15.54 8.34 -5.08
N ALA A 42 15.62 9.42 -5.88
CA ALA A 42 15.24 10.75 -5.41
C ALA A 42 13.73 10.83 -5.09
N TYR A 43 12.89 10.24 -5.95
CA TYR A 43 11.47 10.15 -5.69
C TYR A 43 11.15 9.32 -4.43
N ILE A 44 11.83 8.17 -4.25
CA ILE A 44 11.67 7.36 -3.04
C ILE A 44 12.06 8.17 -1.80
N ALA A 45 13.15 8.94 -1.87
CA ALA A 45 13.59 9.84 -0.80
C ALA A 45 12.55 10.92 -0.48
N ASP A 46 11.88 11.48 -1.49
CA ASP A 46 10.81 12.46 -1.32
C ASP A 46 9.59 11.86 -0.62
N VAL A 47 9.19 10.63 -0.98
CA VAL A 47 8.08 9.90 -0.31
C VAL A 47 8.42 9.65 1.17
N ILE A 48 9.63 9.18 1.48
CA ILE A 48 10.07 8.94 2.86
C ILE A 48 10.02 10.22 3.71
N ALA A 49 10.20 11.39 3.08
CA ALA A 49 10.18 12.69 3.75
C ALA A 49 8.76 13.23 4.01
N LEU A 50 7.72 12.63 3.45
CA LEU A 50 6.34 13.11 3.61
C LEU A 50 5.88 12.98 5.08
N PRO A 51 5.27 14.04 5.66
CA PRO A 51 4.94 14.08 7.08
C PRO A 51 3.83 13.11 7.48
N ASP A 52 2.93 12.78 6.56
CA ASP A 52 1.85 11.81 6.72
C ASP A 52 2.31 10.36 6.49
N HIS A 53 3.53 10.15 5.98
CA HIS A 53 4.15 8.83 5.81
C HIS A 53 5.01 8.41 7.00
N ALA A 54 5.21 7.10 7.14
CA ALA A 54 6.18 6.48 8.03
C ALA A 54 6.71 5.18 7.42
N THR A 55 7.80 5.30 6.66
CA THR A 55 8.53 4.13 6.18
C THR A 55 9.42 3.57 7.29
N HIS A 56 9.37 2.26 7.53
CA HIS A 56 10.24 1.56 8.48
C HIS A 56 11.15 0.59 7.73
N LEU A 57 12.42 0.55 8.11
CA LEU A 57 13.45 -0.29 7.51
C LEU A 57 14.02 -1.24 8.58
N ALA A 58 14.01 -2.53 8.26
CA ALA A 58 14.56 -3.59 9.08
C ALA A 58 15.98 -3.95 8.63
N PHE A 59 16.82 -4.27 9.62
CA PHE A 59 18.21 -4.68 9.46
C PHE A 59 18.42 -6.03 10.15
N VAL A 60 19.16 -6.91 9.48
CA VAL A 60 19.69 -8.15 10.07
C VAL A 60 21.20 -8.03 10.07
N GLU A 61 21.80 -8.04 11.26
CA GLU A 61 23.27 -7.91 11.41
C GLU A 61 23.82 -6.67 10.67
N GLY A 62 23.09 -5.55 10.72
CA GLY A 62 23.45 -4.29 10.06
C GLY A 62 23.16 -4.25 8.55
N THR A 63 22.63 -5.32 7.95
CA THR A 63 22.28 -5.38 6.53
C THR A 63 20.79 -5.07 6.33
N PRO A 64 20.40 -4.12 5.45
CA PRO A 64 19.00 -3.87 5.10
C PRO A 64 18.31 -5.15 4.62
N ALA A 65 17.23 -5.54 5.29
CA ALA A 65 16.60 -6.85 5.11
C ALA A 65 15.13 -6.77 4.66
N GLY A 66 14.45 -5.65 4.92
CA GLY A 66 13.06 -5.46 4.52
C GLY A 66 12.53 -4.09 4.94
N PHE A 67 11.45 -3.65 4.34
CA PHE A 67 10.80 -2.38 4.69
C PHE A 67 9.28 -2.50 4.62
N VAL A 68 8.60 -1.53 5.21
CA VAL A 68 7.16 -1.30 5.04
C VAL A 68 6.94 0.20 4.97
N ASP A 69 6.05 0.64 4.09
CA ASP A 69 5.55 2.01 4.12
C ASP A 69 4.20 2.07 4.84
N GLY A 70 3.83 3.25 5.29
CA GLY A 70 2.48 3.47 5.77
C GLY A 70 2.17 4.93 5.83
N PHE A 71 0.91 5.26 5.61
CA PHE A 71 0.46 6.64 5.52
C PHE A 71 -1.00 6.80 5.93
N MET A 72 -1.37 8.04 6.24
CA MET A 72 -2.73 8.38 6.64
C MET A 72 -3.63 8.60 5.42
N THR A 73 -4.80 7.97 5.41
CA THR A 73 -5.92 8.32 4.53
C THR A 73 -7.18 8.52 5.38
N TYR A 74 -8.31 8.81 4.72
CA TYR A 74 -9.57 9.07 5.40
C TYR A 74 -10.69 8.29 4.72
N THR A 75 -11.68 7.88 5.51
CA THR A 75 -12.95 7.35 5.02
C THR A 75 -13.81 8.48 4.43
N LEU A 76 -14.93 8.13 3.77
CA LEU A 76 -15.89 9.10 3.27
C LEU A 76 -16.46 9.98 4.40
N GLU A 77 -16.60 9.42 5.60
CA GLU A 77 -17.05 10.12 6.81
C GLU A 77 -15.93 10.95 7.49
N GLY A 78 -14.73 10.97 6.91
CA GLY A 78 -13.58 11.72 7.45
C GLY A 78 -12.87 11.04 8.63
N LEU A 79 -13.15 9.75 8.90
CA LEU A 79 -12.42 9.01 9.93
C LEU A 79 -11.00 8.69 9.45
N PRO A 80 -9.94 9.02 10.24
CA PRO A 80 -8.56 8.72 9.90
C PRO A 80 -8.29 7.20 9.90
N ARG A 81 -7.58 6.76 8.86
CA ARG A 81 -7.23 5.37 8.59
C ARG A 81 -5.76 5.26 8.23
N TRP A 82 -5.08 4.28 8.81
CA TRP A 82 -3.70 3.97 8.47
C TRP A 82 -3.62 2.92 7.37
N GLU A 83 -2.98 3.25 6.25
CA GLU A 83 -2.63 2.28 5.22
C GLU A 83 -1.29 1.63 5.59
N VAL A 84 -1.27 0.30 5.71
CA VAL A 84 -0.02 -0.47 5.73
C VAL A 84 0.29 -0.85 4.29
N ASP A 85 1.17 -0.07 3.67
CA ASP A 85 1.46 -0.16 2.24
C ASP A 85 2.87 -0.73 1.98
N LEU A 86 3.02 -1.33 0.80
CA LEU A 86 4.29 -1.82 0.25
C LEU A 86 5.23 -2.52 1.25
N LEU A 87 4.80 -3.69 1.73
CA LEU A 87 5.60 -4.56 2.59
C LEU A 87 6.56 -5.44 1.78
N ALA A 88 7.86 -5.32 2.04
CA ALA A 88 8.89 -6.11 1.37
C ALA A 88 9.88 -6.73 2.37
N VAL A 89 10.22 -8.00 2.18
CA VAL A 89 11.37 -8.63 2.83
C VAL A 89 12.22 -9.27 1.75
N HIS A 90 13.51 -8.89 1.72
CA HIS A 90 14.48 -9.39 0.79
C HIS A 90 14.54 -10.93 0.88
N PRO A 91 14.58 -11.67 -0.25
CA PRO A 91 14.46 -13.12 -0.28
C PRO A 91 15.35 -13.87 0.73
N ASP A 92 16.60 -13.45 0.88
CA ASP A 92 17.60 -14.07 1.76
C ASP A 92 17.28 -13.95 3.27
N PHE A 93 16.37 -13.06 3.64
CA PHE A 93 16.02 -12.79 5.05
C PHE A 93 14.59 -13.24 5.41
N ARG A 94 13.90 -13.95 4.50
CA ARG A 94 12.53 -14.46 4.75
C ARG A 94 12.53 -15.57 5.81
N GLY A 95 11.36 -15.83 6.38
CA GLY A 95 11.17 -16.86 7.42
C GLY A 95 11.67 -16.48 8.82
N LYS A 96 12.24 -15.28 9.00
CA LYS A 96 12.80 -14.78 10.26
C LYS A 96 11.83 -13.88 11.06
N GLY A 97 10.58 -13.77 10.64
CA GLY A 97 9.56 -12.94 11.32
C GLY A 97 9.65 -11.42 11.06
N ILE A 98 10.57 -10.97 10.19
CA ILE A 98 10.79 -9.54 9.87
C ILE A 98 9.51 -8.85 9.41
N ALA A 99 8.76 -9.46 8.49
CA ALA A 99 7.53 -8.89 7.96
C ALA A 99 6.49 -8.59 9.05
N ALA A 100 6.32 -9.51 10.00
CA ALA A 100 5.38 -9.32 11.11
C ALA A 100 5.81 -8.20 12.06
N GLN A 101 7.11 -8.07 12.32
CA GLN A 101 7.63 -6.96 13.13
C GLN A 101 7.46 -5.61 12.43
N LEU A 102 7.71 -5.55 11.11
CA LEU A 102 7.47 -4.35 10.30
C LEU A 102 5.99 -3.94 10.30
N VAL A 103 5.07 -4.87 10.01
CA VAL A 103 3.62 -4.60 10.03
C VAL A 103 3.17 -4.15 11.42
N ALA A 104 3.60 -4.82 12.49
CA ALA A 104 3.26 -4.44 13.85
C ALA A 104 3.74 -3.01 14.17
N LEU A 105 4.99 -2.67 13.85
CA LEU A 105 5.53 -1.33 14.08
C LEU A 105 4.79 -0.26 13.26
N SER A 106 4.53 -0.51 11.97
CA SER A 106 3.74 0.40 11.13
C SER A 106 2.35 0.63 11.72
N THR A 107 1.69 -0.43 12.19
CA THR A 107 0.38 -0.36 12.84
C THR A 107 0.40 0.51 14.10
N GLU A 108 1.39 0.30 14.98
CA GLU A 108 1.54 1.12 16.20
C GLU A 108 1.86 2.58 15.87
N THR A 109 2.63 2.84 14.80
CA THR A 109 2.87 4.19 14.29
C THR A 109 1.57 4.85 13.83
N GLY A 110 0.73 4.14 13.07
CA GLY A 110 -0.60 4.63 12.67
C GLY A 110 -1.50 4.94 13.86
N LYS A 111 -1.52 4.06 14.85
CA LYS A 111 -2.26 4.26 16.11
C LYS A 111 -1.76 5.49 16.87
N ALA A 112 -0.45 5.65 17.01
CA ALA A 112 0.15 6.80 17.67
C ALA A 112 -0.15 8.13 16.94
N ARG A 113 -0.40 8.06 15.63
CA ARG A 113 -0.82 9.19 14.78
C ARG A 113 -2.33 9.42 14.77
N GLY A 114 -3.10 8.66 15.56
CA GLY A 114 -4.54 8.88 15.75
C GLY A 114 -5.44 8.19 14.73
N ALA A 115 -4.95 7.21 13.97
CA ALA A 115 -5.80 6.39 13.11
C ALA A 115 -6.81 5.59 13.95
N ASN A 116 -8.06 5.52 13.48
CA ASN A 116 -9.10 4.70 14.12
C ASN A 116 -8.90 3.21 13.83
N PHE A 117 -8.42 2.89 12.64
CA PHE A 117 -8.12 1.53 12.21
C PHE A 117 -6.96 1.54 11.21
N ALA A 118 -6.32 0.39 11.05
CA ALA A 118 -5.36 0.16 9.98
C ALA A 118 -5.91 -0.84 8.96
N ARG A 119 -5.49 -0.74 7.71
CA ARG A 119 -5.75 -1.76 6.69
C ARG A 119 -4.56 -2.01 5.78
N GLY A 120 -4.59 -3.13 5.08
CA GLY A 120 -3.69 -3.43 3.97
C GLY A 120 -4.47 -4.13 2.85
N LEU A 121 -4.09 -3.85 1.60
CA LEU A 121 -4.62 -4.53 0.43
C LEU A 121 -3.70 -5.71 0.08
N VAL A 122 -4.21 -6.93 0.15
CA VAL A 122 -3.41 -8.14 -0.07
C VAL A 122 -3.96 -8.92 -1.25
N GLU A 123 -3.09 -9.25 -2.20
CA GLU A 123 -3.47 -10.09 -3.35
C GLU A 123 -3.92 -11.48 -2.86
N ILE A 124 -4.96 -12.04 -3.49
CA ILE A 124 -5.58 -13.30 -3.05
C ILE A 124 -4.61 -14.49 -3.08
N GLU A 125 -3.61 -14.46 -3.96
CA GLU A 125 -2.59 -15.51 -4.07
C GLU A 125 -1.38 -15.26 -3.15
N ASN A 126 -1.31 -14.10 -2.49
CA ASN A 126 -0.21 -13.74 -1.61
C ASN A 126 -0.41 -14.30 -0.19
N ILE A 127 -0.39 -15.63 -0.09
CA ILE A 127 -0.59 -16.38 1.16
C ILE A 127 0.42 -15.98 2.25
N ALA A 128 1.64 -15.59 1.87
CA ALA A 128 2.66 -15.15 2.82
C ALA A 128 2.29 -13.82 3.50
N SER A 129 1.78 -12.86 2.73
CA SER A 129 1.28 -11.59 3.27
C SER A 129 0.03 -11.81 4.13
N GLN A 130 -0.94 -12.61 3.67
CA GLN A 130 -2.14 -12.95 4.44
C GLN A 130 -1.80 -13.52 5.82
N ARG A 131 -0.87 -14.49 5.89
CA ARG A 131 -0.39 -15.05 7.17
C ARG A 131 0.28 -14.00 8.07
N THR A 132 0.99 -13.06 7.46
CA THR A 132 1.64 -11.95 8.19
C THR A 132 0.59 -11.04 8.82
N PHE A 133 -0.38 -10.56 8.03
CA PHE A 133 -1.47 -9.73 8.52
C PHE A 133 -2.31 -10.43 9.60
N ALA A 134 -2.67 -11.70 9.40
CA ALA A 134 -3.37 -12.51 10.39
C ALA A 134 -2.61 -12.59 11.72
N ARG A 135 -1.29 -12.84 11.67
CA ARG A 135 -0.43 -12.90 12.86
C ARG A 135 -0.32 -11.55 13.58
N CYS A 136 -0.48 -10.45 12.86
CA CYS A 136 -0.51 -9.09 13.39
C CYS A 136 -1.90 -8.65 13.89
N GLY A 137 -2.87 -9.57 13.97
CA GLY A 137 -4.20 -9.31 14.50
C GLY A 137 -5.16 -8.62 13.54
N TYR A 138 -4.85 -8.64 12.24
CA TYR A 138 -5.79 -8.17 11.22
C TYR A 138 -6.83 -9.25 10.92
N THR A 139 -8.04 -8.81 10.63
CA THR A 139 -9.15 -9.64 10.18
C THR A 139 -9.32 -9.46 8.67
N LEU A 140 -9.48 -10.58 7.97
CA LEU A 140 -9.80 -10.61 6.55
C LEU A 140 -11.25 -10.16 6.33
N GLU A 141 -11.49 -9.32 5.32
CA GLU A 141 -12.84 -9.09 4.81
C GLU A 141 -13.22 -10.16 3.79
N ASP A 142 -14.45 -10.68 3.89
CA ASP A 142 -14.93 -11.79 3.05
C ASP A 142 -14.99 -11.43 1.56
N GLU A 143 -15.12 -10.14 1.23
CA GLU A 143 -15.30 -9.67 -0.13
C GLU A 143 -13.96 -9.53 -0.90
N HIS A 144 -13.91 -10.17 -2.06
CA HIS A 144 -12.80 -10.02 -3.00
C HIS A 144 -13.03 -8.76 -3.85
N HIS A 145 -11.95 -8.10 -4.21
CA HIS A 145 -11.98 -6.86 -4.98
C HIS A 145 -11.06 -6.98 -6.20
N ALA A 146 -11.40 -6.26 -7.26
CA ALA A 146 -10.54 -6.05 -8.41
C ALA A 146 -9.83 -4.70 -8.25
N LEU A 147 -8.51 -4.69 -8.36
CA LEU A 147 -7.76 -3.46 -8.51
C LEU A 147 -7.77 -3.06 -9.99
N MET A 148 -8.48 -1.99 -10.30
CA MET A 148 -8.59 -1.41 -11.64
C MET A 148 -7.75 -0.13 -11.69
N VAL A 149 -6.88 -0.01 -12.69
CA VAL A 149 -6.02 1.16 -12.87
C VAL A 149 -6.21 1.75 -14.26
N GLY A 150 -6.53 3.03 -14.31
CA GLY A 150 -6.65 3.83 -15.52
C GLY A 150 -5.54 4.87 -15.62
N SER A 151 -5.20 5.24 -16.84
CA SER A 151 -4.27 6.33 -17.12
C SER A 151 -4.99 7.66 -17.32
N GLU A 152 -4.18 8.68 -17.60
CA GLU A 152 -4.61 10.04 -17.97
C GLU A 152 -5.74 10.06 -19.01
N LEU A 153 -6.64 11.02 -18.85
CA LEU A 153 -7.68 11.34 -19.82
C LEU A 153 -7.47 12.77 -20.27
N LEU A 154 -7.19 12.96 -21.56
CA LEU A 154 -6.95 14.29 -22.16
C LEU A 154 -8.28 15.02 -22.40
N ILE A 155 -8.93 15.44 -21.31
CA ILE A 155 -10.15 16.23 -21.34
C ILE A 155 -9.95 17.49 -20.49
N ASP A 156 -10.11 18.64 -21.13
CA ASP A 156 -10.05 19.97 -20.48
C ASP A 156 -11.45 20.40 -20.01
N VAL A 157 -12.08 19.56 -19.19
CA VAL A 157 -13.41 19.81 -18.61
C VAL A 157 -13.41 19.39 -17.16
N LEU A 158 -13.92 20.24 -16.28
CA LEU A 158 -14.16 19.91 -14.89
C LEU A 158 -15.28 18.86 -14.80
N ILE A 159 -14.97 17.72 -14.19
CA ILE A 159 -15.95 16.67 -13.89
C ILE A 159 -16.04 16.54 -12.38
N LEU A 160 -17.23 16.81 -11.84
CA LEU A 160 -17.49 16.67 -10.42
C LEU A 160 -17.80 15.20 -10.08
N PRO A 161 -17.15 14.63 -9.06
CA PRO A 161 -17.51 13.30 -8.59
C PRO A 161 -18.91 13.34 -7.92
N PRO A 162 -19.63 12.21 -7.87
CA PRO A 162 -20.84 12.07 -7.07
C PRO A 162 -20.60 12.39 -5.58
N GLU A 163 -21.64 12.78 -4.83
CA GLU A 163 -21.53 13.13 -3.40
C GLU A 163 -20.91 12.02 -2.53
N ASN A 164 -21.15 10.75 -2.88
CA ASN A 164 -20.65 9.58 -2.15
C ASN A 164 -19.34 9.02 -2.73
N THR A 165 -18.56 9.84 -3.42
CA THR A 165 -17.28 9.44 -4.01
C THR A 165 -16.17 10.23 -3.36
N LEU A 166 -15.17 9.51 -2.86
CA LEU A 166 -13.93 10.08 -2.35
C LEU A 166 -12.84 9.92 -3.40
N LEU A 167 -12.19 11.03 -3.76
CA LEU A 167 -10.98 11.06 -4.59
C LEU A 167 -9.79 11.37 -3.69
N THR A 168 -9.03 10.34 -3.32
CA THR A 168 -7.88 10.47 -2.43
C THR A 168 -6.60 10.59 -3.23
N ALA A 169 -5.94 11.75 -3.14
CA ALA A 169 -4.58 11.90 -3.60
C ALA A 169 -3.63 11.04 -2.78
N VAL A 170 -2.80 10.23 -3.44
CA VAL A 170 -1.77 9.41 -2.79
C VAL A 170 -0.44 9.56 -3.48
N GLN A 171 0.63 9.55 -2.69
CA GLN A 171 2.01 9.49 -3.18
C GLN A 171 2.70 8.33 -2.47
N THR A 172 2.81 7.19 -3.16
CA THR A 172 3.42 5.97 -2.65
C THR A 172 4.86 5.85 -3.14
N ILE A 173 5.62 4.87 -2.63
CA ILE A 173 6.96 4.56 -3.17
C ILE A 173 6.92 4.15 -4.66
N ASN A 174 5.77 3.65 -5.15
CA ASN A 174 5.63 3.15 -6.51
C ASN A 174 5.09 4.19 -7.50
N TYR A 175 4.22 5.10 -7.05
CA TYR A 175 3.51 6.04 -7.93
C TYR A 175 2.84 7.18 -7.16
N ARG A 176 2.53 8.27 -7.86
CA ARG A 176 1.56 9.31 -7.47
C ARG A 176 0.26 9.06 -8.21
N GLY A 177 -0.87 9.17 -7.52
CA GLY A 177 -2.15 8.90 -8.16
C GLY A 177 -3.37 9.35 -7.37
N ILE A 178 -4.53 9.09 -7.96
CA ILE A 178 -5.84 9.33 -7.36
C ILE A 178 -6.49 7.98 -7.09
N TRP A 179 -6.83 7.70 -5.84
CA TRP A 179 -7.67 6.57 -5.46
C TRP A 179 -9.13 6.97 -5.43
N ILE A 180 -9.97 6.11 -6.01
CA ILE A 180 -11.43 6.26 -6.03
C ILE A 180 -12.02 5.30 -5.00
N GLU A 181 -12.74 5.85 -4.02
CA GLU A 181 -13.50 5.09 -3.02
C GLU A 181 -14.97 5.55 -2.96
N GLY A 182 -15.85 4.69 -2.44
CA GLY A 182 -17.28 4.96 -2.31
C GLY A 182 -18.06 4.54 -3.56
N ALA A 183 -18.83 5.47 -4.14
CA ALA A 183 -19.65 5.18 -5.32
C ALA A 183 -18.78 5.08 -6.59
N TYR A 184 -18.84 3.92 -7.26
CA TYR A 184 -18.14 3.64 -8.52
C TYR A 184 -19.02 3.91 -9.74
N GLN A 185 -19.32 5.19 -10.00
CA GLN A 185 -20.09 5.63 -11.16
C GLN A 185 -19.17 6.18 -12.25
N LYS A 186 -19.69 6.32 -13.48
CA LYS A 186 -18.93 6.88 -14.61
C LYS A 186 -18.22 8.20 -14.27
N ASN A 187 -18.92 9.11 -13.59
CA ASN A 187 -18.34 10.40 -13.20
C ASN A 187 -17.25 10.27 -12.12
N SER A 188 -17.28 9.22 -11.28
CA SER A 188 -16.24 8.95 -10.29
C SER A 188 -14.89 8.66 -10.96
N PHE A 189 -14.91 7.78 -11.97
CA PHE A 189 -13.72 7.42 -12.75
C PHE A 189 -13.20 8.58 -13.57
N LEU A 190 -14.10 9.27 -14.30
CA LEU A 190 -13.73 10.42 -15.11
C LEU A 190 -13.14 11.57 -14.28
N ALA A 191 -13.74 11.88 -13.12
CA ALA A 191 -13.21 12.90 -12.22
C ALA A 191 -11.81 12.52 -11.70
N GLY A 192 -11.59 11.25 -11.34
CA GLY A 192 -10.28 10.74 -10.95
C GLY A 192 -9.23 10.90 -12.05
N GLN A 193 -9.55 10.50 -13.29
CA GLN A 193 -8.63 10.63 -14.43
C GLN A 193 -8.32 12.11 -14.75
N VAL A 194 -9.32 12.99 -14.74
CA VAL A 194 -9.11 14.43 -14.95
C VAL A 194 -8.18 15.02 -13.89
N LEU A 195 -8.40 14.72 -12.60
CA LEU A 195 -7.52 15.18 -11.53
C LEU A 195 -6.10 14.64 -11.70
N CYS A 196 -5.96 13.35 -12.03
CA CYS A 196 -4.66 12.73 -12.28
C CYS A 196 -3.90 13.45 -13.40
N THR A 197 -4.57 13.76 -14.51
CA THR A 197 -4.01 14.52 -15.64
C THR A 197 -3.63 15.95 -15.23
N GLN A 198 -4.51 16.66 -14.51
CA GLN A 198 -4.23 18.03 -14.05
C GLN A 198 -2.99 18.12 -13.15
N HIS A 199 -2.73 17.08 -12.37
CA HIS A 199 -1.55 17.00 -11.51
C HIS A 199 -0.31 16.40 -12.19
N ALA A 200 -0.42 15.93 -13.45
CA ALA A 200 0.61 15.15 -14.12
C ALA A 200 1.09 13.96 -13.25
N TRP A 201 0.12 13.24 -12.69
CA TRP A 201 0.33 12.05 -11.85
C TRP A 201 0.22 10.77 -12.67
N ASP A 202 0.73 9.69 -12.09
CA ASP A 202 1.04 8.48 -12.85
C ASP A 202 -0.22 7.67 -13.21
N LEU A 203 -1.21 7.62 -12.30
CA LEU A 203 -2.39 6.77 -12.47
C LEU A 203 -3.60 7.17 -11.62
N THR A 204 -4.77 6.68 -12.03
CA THR A 204 -6.00 6.65 -11.22
C THR A 204 -6.33 5.19 -10.90
N GLY A 205 -6.62 4.88 -9.63
CA GLY A 205 -6.89 3.53 -9.16
C GLY A 205 -8.24 3.40 -8.46
N ALA A 206 -8.89 2.25 -8.61
CA ALA A 206 -10.10 1.88 -7.89
C ALA A 206 -10.01 0.43 -7.43
N VAL A 207 -10.35 0.16 -6.17
CA VAL A 207 -10.47 -1.20 -5.62
C VAL A 207 -11.95 -1.55 -5.56
N ILE A 208 -12.44 -2.16 -6.62
CA ILE A 208 -13.89 -2.36 -6.84
C ILE A 208 -14.28 -3.74 -6.31
N PRO A 209 -15.34 -3.85 -5.49
CA PRO A 209 -15.89 -5.15 -5.10
C PRO A 209 -16.16 -6.04 -6.32
N ASN A 210 -15.72 -7.31 -6.30
CA ASN A 210 -15.98 -8.24 -7.40
C ASN A 210 -17.48 -8.50 -7.62
N SER A 211 -18.29 -8.25 -6.59
CA SER A 211 -19.75 -8.36 -6.65
C SER A 211 -20.39 -7.22 -7.45
N ASP A 212 -19.73 -6.07 -7.59
CA ASP A 212 -20.22 -4.90 -8.32
C ASP A 212 -19.84 -4.97 -9.81
N THR A 213 -20.52 -5.84 -10.53
CA THR A 213 -20.30 -6.06 -11.97
C THR A 213 -20.57 -4.82 -12.83
N THR A 214 -21.44 -3.91 -12.34
CA THR A 214 -21.74 -2.66 -13.05
C THR A 214 -20.56 -1.71 -12.98
N ALA A 215 -19.98 -1.51 -11.80
CA ALA A 215 -18.78 -0.69 -11.63
C ALA A 215 -17.59 -1.22 -12.44
N LEU A 216 -17.39 -2.55 -12.44
CA LEU A 216 -16.33 -3.19 -13.23
C LEU A 216 -16.51 -2.95 -14.73
N GLN A 217 -17.74 -3.06 -15.24
CA GLN A 217 -18.04 -2.78 -16.64
C GLN A 217 -17.76 -1.30 -16.99
N ILE A 218 -18.20 -0.36 -16.14
CA ILE A 218 -17.93 1.07 -16.33
C ILE A 218 -16.42 1.34 -16.37
N ALA A 219 -15.65 0.76 -15.45
CA ALA A 219 -14.21 0.92 -15.41
C ALA A 219 -13.56 0.41 -16.71
N GLN A 220 -13.98 -0.75 -17.21
CA GLN A 220 -13.49 -1.31 -18.48
C GLN A 220 -13.86 -0.43 -19.69
N GLU A 221 -15.09 0.09 -19.74
CA GLU A 221 -15.54 1.02 -20.79
C GLU A 221 -14.74 2.33 -20.80
N LEU A 222 -14.16 2.71 -19.66
CA LEU A 222 -13.27 3.86 -19.47
C LEU A 222 -11.79 3.49 -19.53
N GLU A 223 -11.47 2.31 -20.08
CA GLU A 223 -10.09 1.85 -20.33
C GLU A 223 -9.25 1.64 -19.05
N PHE A 224 -9.88 1.43 -17.90
CA PHE A 224 -9.17 0.92 -16.72
C PHE A 224 -8.78 -0.54 -16.95
N THR A 225 -7.53 -0.85 -16.64
CA THR A 225 -6.95 -2.19 -16.74
C THR A 225 -7.04 -2.91 -15.40
N LEU A 226 -7.42 -4.19 -15.43
CA LEU A 226 -7.35 -5.06 -14.26
C LEU A 226 -5.88 -5.37 -13.93
N ILE A 227 -5.46 -5.02 -12.71
CA ILE A 227 -4.13 -5.35 -12.19
C ILE A 227 -4.13 -6.70 -11.48
N GLY A 228 -5.19 -7.00 -10.72
CA GLY A 228 -5.31 -8.25 -9.99
C GLY A 228 -6.50 -8.28 -9.04
N HIS A 229 -6.62 -9.38 -8.32
CA HIS A 229 -7.66 -9.58 -7.31
C HIS A 229 -7.08 -9.56 -5.91
N TYR A 230 -7.73 -8.83 -5.02
CA TYR A 230 -7.24 -8.49 -3.70
C TYR A 230 -8.33 -8.64 -2.65
N GLN A 231 -7.92 -8.66 -1.40
CA GLN A 231 -8.79 -8.59 -0.24
C GLN A 231 -8.26 -7.57 0.75
N TRP A 232 -9.18 -6.91 1.44
CA TRP A 232 -8.84 -6.02 2.55
C TRP A 232 -8.58 -6.82 3.82
N TRP A 233 -7.51 -6.46 4.50
CA TRP A 233 -7.22 -6.90 5.86
C TRP A 233 -7.32 -5.68 6.76
N LYS A 234 -8.15 -5.73 7.82
CA LYS A 234 -8.40 -4.58 8.71
C LYS A 234 -8.14 -4.91 10.17
N ARG A 235 -7.69 -3.91 10.94
CA ARG A 235 -7.50 -4.00 12.40
C ARG A 235 -7.98 -2.72 13.08
N SER A 236 -8.88 -2.85 14.06
CA SER A 236 -9.26 -1.73 14.94
C SER A 236 -8.06 -1.29 15.78
N LEU A 237 -7.87 0.02 15.92
CA LEU A 237 -6.82 0.61 16.74
C LEU A 237 -7.36 1.33 17.99
N VAL A 238 -8.68 1.52 18.02
CA VAL A 238 -9.47 1.98 19.17
C VAL A 238 -10.04 0.81 19.95
#